data_AF-A0A914UQ07-F1
#
_entry.id   AF-A0A914UQ07-F1
#
_cell.length_a   1.000
_cell.length_b   1.000
_cell.length_c   1.000
_cell.angle_alpha   90.00
_cell.angle_beta   90.00
_cell.angle_gamma   90.00
#
_symmetry.space_group_name_H-M   'P 1'
#
loop_
_entity.id
_entity.type
_entity.pdbx_description
1 polymer ?
#
loop_
_entity_poly.entity_id
_entity_poly.type
_entity_poly.pdbx_seq_one_letter_code
_entity_poly.pdbx_strand_id
1 'polypeptide(L)'
;MYGLILENICCYVREKFGEKVWSEIKYVAGIEQDTWKMDEICSEGLVHKIIWAAQDVTGASIDELMTAVGASFYDFLSKYEFNKVVRVLGRTFPEFLNGLDNLHEYLRFTFPKLKPPSFYCEHESRTGLTLHYRSKRRGFLHYVKGQIKSIAKTLYDTDVDIELLDHENEDNMEHVIMRLHFNNISFNKTETQFNDMAEIVRDQVKITSDVFFDIFPFIIVFNRGMRVRNIGMALLRVMPRLVGKKINNEFVLMRPFIRFRWEEIMLHSNNIFEIMSIEPVWEDEKVYVYRAGDARELAEERRRMADDEKQRFITLKGQMMYMEEWESICFMGIPVMANLRQMYKTGLFINDFALHDSSRDLVLASTQQAAELKLLLDQESQKSEKMKESMASLRQERKRTDNLLYQLLPKTVAEQLRRGESAVASCEVPYNF
;
A
#
# COMPACT_ATOMS: atom_id res chain seq x y z
N MET A 1 -7.75 -13.14 4.35
CA MET A 1 -6.88 -12.33 5.22
C MET A 1 -5.41 -12.63 4.88
N TYR A 2 -4.49 -11.70 5.08
CA TYR A 2 -3.06 -11.99 4.89
C TYR A 2 -2.48 -12.73 6.10
N GLY A 3 -1.52 -13.62 5.85
CA GLY A 3 -0.83 -14.43 6.86
C GLY A 3 -0.11 -13.60 7.91
N LEU A 4 0.20 -12.33 7.65
CA LEU A 4 0.77 -11.37 8.60
C LEU A 4 0.05 -11.33 9.97
N ILE A 5 -1.29 -11.33 9.97
CA ILE A 5 -2.07 -11.27 11.21
C ILE A 5 -2.03 -12.62 11.94
N LEU A 6 -2.05 -13.73 11.19
CA LEU A 6 -1.97 -15.06 11.76
C LEU A 6 -0.60 -15.32 12.39
N GLU A 7 0.47 -14.96 11.68
CA GLU A 7 1.83 -15.09 12.20
C GLU A 7 2.02 -14.25 13.47
N ASN A 8 1.44 -13.05 13.54
CA ASN A 8 1.44 -12.25 14.76
C ASN A 8 0.77 -13.00 15.95
N ILE A 9 -0.42 -13.57 15.74
CA ILE A 9 -1.12 -14.36 16.77
C ILE A 9 -0.26 -15.53 17.23
N CYS A 10 0.36 -16.25 16.30
CA CYS A 10 1.20 -17.41 16.60
C CYS A 10 2.43 -17.02 17.40
N CYS A 11 3.14 -15.95 16.99
CA CYS A 11 4.26 -15.41 17.74
C CYS A 11 3.84 -15.02 19.15
N TYR A 12 2.73 -14.29 19.30
CA TYR A 12 2.22 -13.89 20.61
C TYR A 12 1.93 -15.07 21.53
N VAL A 13 1.21 -16.09 21.01
CA VAL A 13 0.85 -17.27 21.80
C VAL A 13 2.10 -18.05 22.22
N ARG A 14 3.06 -18.24 21.30
CA ARG A 14 4.34 -18.90 21.62
C ARG A 14 5.15 -18.14 22.67
N GLU A 15 5.25 -16.82 22.54
CA GLU A 15 6.02 -15.99 23.47
C GLU A 15 5.39 -15.93 24.86
N LYS A 16 4.05 -15.85 24.95
CA LYS A 16 3.34 -15.70 26.23
C LYS A 16 2.99 -17.02 26.91
N PHE A 17 2.54 -18.02 26.16
CA PHE A 17 2.02 -19.29 26.69
C PHE A 17 2.90 -20.51 26.37
N GLY A 18 3.88 -20.35 25.48
CA GLY A 18 4.83 -21.41 25.11
C GLY A 18 4.34 -22.35 24.01
N GLU A 19 5.27 -23.14 23.46
CA GLU A 19 5.02 -24.05 22.33
C GLU A 19 4.03 -25.18 22.63
N LYS A 20 3.93 -25.61 23.90
CA LYS A 20 2.99 -26.67 24.30
C LYS A 20 1.54 -26.22 24.14
N VAL A 21 1.23 -25.02 24.64
CA VAL A 21 -0.11 -24.42 24.52
C VAL A 21 -0.43 -24.14 23.06
N TRP A 22 0.54 -23.64 22.29
CA TRP A 22 0.35 -23.45 20.84
C TRP A 22 -0.01 -24.77 20.11
N SER A 23 0.67 -25.87 20.45
CA SER A 23 0.38 -27.18 19.86
C SER A 23 -1.03 -27.69 20.21
N GLU A 24 -1.50 -27.43 21.44
CA GLU A 24 -2.86 -27.76 21.87
C GLU A 24 -3.91 -26.91 21.15
N ILE A 25 -3.66 -25.60 21.00
CA ILE A 25 -4.53 -24.69 20.24
C ILE A 25 -4.67 -25.14 18.79
N LYS A 26 -3.58 -25.56 18.14
CA LYS A 26 -3.62 -26.11 16.77
C LYS A 26 -4.49 -27.37 16.69
N TYR A 27 -4.36 -28.27 17.66
CA TYR A 27 -5.16 -29.49 17.73
C TYR A 27 -6.66 -29.16 17.87
N VAL A 28 -7.02 -28.28 18.80
CA VAL A 28 -8.42 -27.84 19.02
C VAL A 28 -8.98 -27.09 17.81
N ALA A 29 -8.18 -26.22 17.19
CA ALA A 29 -8.59 -25.46 16.01
C ALA A 29 -8.66 -26.30 14.72
N GLY A 30 -8.12 -27.53 14.71
CA GLY A 30 -8.04 -28.40 13.55
C GLY A 30 -7.11 -27.87 12.46
N ILE A 31 -5.93 -27.35 12.84
CA ILE A 31 -4.96 -26.71 11.94
C ILE A 31 -3.64 -27.50 11.97
N GLU A 32 -3.16 -27.90 10.79
CA GLU A 32 -1.87 -28.60 10.65
C GLU A 32 -0.68 -27.65 10.44
N GLN A 33 -0.94 -26.48 9.84
CA GLN A 33 0.07 -25.48 9.52
C GLN A 33 0.62 -24.81 10.79
N ASP A 34 1.94 -24.58 10.82
CA ASP A 34 2.63 -24.02 11.98
C ASP A 34 3.15 -22.59 11.78
N THR A 35 3.38 -22.18 10.54
CA THR A 35 3.85 -20.83 10.18
C THR A 35 3.13 -20.34 8.93
N TRP A 36 2.89 -19.03 8.88
CA TRP A 36 2.24 -18.36 7.76
C TRP A 36 3.20 -17.36 7.13
N LYS A 37 3.31 -17.40 5.79
CA LYS A 37 4.05 -16.35 5.09
C LYS A 37 3.24 -15.06 5.11
N MET A 38 3.92 -13.91 5.15
CA MET A 38 3.25 -12.61 5.26
C MET A 38 2.28 -12.32 4.12
N ASP A 39 2.65 -12.72 2.90
CA ASP A 39 1.90 -12.51 1.66
C ASP A 39 0.90 -13.64 1.36
N GLU A 40 0.85 -14.68 2.19
CA GLU A 40 -0.08 -15.80 2.05
C GLU A 40 -1.52 -15.34 2.29
N ILE A 41 -2.45 -15.82 1.46
CA ILE A 41 -3.88 -15.49 1.59
C ILE A 41 -4.57 -16.63 2.30
N CYS A 42 -5.06 -16.36 3.50
CA CYS A 42 -5.74 -17.32 4.36
C CYS A 42 -7.25 -17.01 4.45
N SER A 43 -8.03 -18.00 4.87
CA SER A 43 -9.45 -17.84 5.16
C SER A 43 -9.69 -16.78 6.25
N GLU A 44 -10.70 -15.92 6.07
CA GLU A 44 -11.03 -14.86 7.04
C GLU A 44 -11.50 -15.43 8.38
N GLY A 45 -12.09 -16.63 8.39
CA GLY A 45 -12.53 -17.29 9.62
C GLY A 45 -11.40 -17.93 10.44
N LEU A 46 -10.17 -18.04 9.91
CA LEU A 46 -9.08 -18.76 10.57
C LEU A 46 -8.63 -18.07 11.86
N VAL A 47 -8.56 -16.72 11.86
CA VAL A 47 -8.23 -15.95 13.07
C VAL A 47 -9.22 -16.23 14.19
N HIS A 48 -10.52 -16.16 13.91
CA HIS A 48 -11.55 -16.44 14.91
C HIS A 48 -11.46 -17.88 15.43
N LYS A 49 -11.21 -18.87 14.56
CA LYS A 49 -11.00 -20.26 14.99
C LYS A 49 -9.82 -20.41 15.96
N ILE A 50 -8.69 -19.78 15.66
CA ILE A 50 -7.50 -19.84 16.53
C ILE A 50 -7.78 -19.16 17.86
N ILE A 51 -8.45 -17.99 17.86
CA ILE A 51 -8.75 -17.26 19.08
C ILE A 51 -9.79 -17.99 19.95
N TRP A 52 -10.80 -18.62 19.35
CA TRP A 52 -11.75 -19.47 20.10
C TRP A 52 -11.05 -20.68 20.71
N ALA A 53 -10.20 -21.37 19.95
CA ALA A 53 -9.39 -22.46 20.50
C ALA A 53 -8.44 -21.97 21.61
N ALA A 54 -7.86 -20.77 21.47
CA ALA A 54 -7.03 -20.16 22.50
C ALA A 54 -7.83 -19.82 23.76
N GLN A 55 -9.07 -19.38 23.64
CA GLN A 55 -9.96 -19.19 24.78
C GLN A 55 -10.21 -20.52 25.51
N ASP A 56 -10.54 -21.59 24.79
CA ASP A 56 -10.82 -22.91 25.38
C ASP A 56 -9.60 -23.48 26.13
N VAL A 57 -8.40 -23.28 25.59
CA VAL A 57 -7.14 -23.80 26.17
C VAL A 57 -6.61 -22.92 27.31
N THR A 58 -6.67 -21.59 27.17
CA THR A 58 -6.05 -20.65 28.14
C THR A 58 -7.01 -20.13 29.19
N GLY A 59 -8.33 -20.23 28.96
CA GLY A 59 -9.37 -19.67 29.81
C GLY A 59 -9.50 -18.14 29.76
N ALA A 60 -8.63 -17.44 29.02
CA ALA A 60 -8.73 -16.00 28.85
C ALA A 60 -9.87 -15.62 27.91
N SER A 61 -10.52 -14.48 28.15
CA SER A 61 -11.62 -14.03 27.29
C SER A 61 -11.13 -13.66 25.88
N ILE A 62 -12.00 -13.76 24.87
CA ILE A 62 -11.70 -13.37 23.48
C ILE A 62 -11.20 -11.92 23.43
N ASP A 63 -11.85 -11.02 24.17
CA ASP A 63 -11.56 -9.60 24.14
C ASP A 63 -10.18 -9.28 24.74
N GLU A 64 -9.81 -9.96 25.83
CA GLU A 64 -8.48 -9.85 26.44
C GLU A 64 -7.40 -10.42 25.52
N LEU A 65 -7.65 -11.59 24.93
CA LEU A 65 -6.73 -12.21 23.97
C LEU A 65 -6.52 -11.31 22.75
N MET A 66 -7.60 -10.82 22.13
CA MET A 66 -7.53 -9.95 20.97
C MET A 66 -6.84 -8.62 21.29
N THR A 67 -7.17 -8.00 22.43
CA THR A 67 -6.48 -6.79 22.90
C THR A 67 -4.98 -7.02 23.06
N ALA A 68 -4.60 -8.13 23.70
CA ALA A 68 -3.20 -8.38 24.01
C ALA A 68 -2.39 -8.82 22.78
N VAL A 69 -2.97 -9.59 21.87
CA VAL A 69 -2.40 -9.87 20.54
C VAL A 69 -2.19 -8.55 19.79
N GLY A 70 -3.22 -7.67 19.77
CA GLY A 70 -3.14 -6.36 19.15
C GLY A 70 -2.02 -5.49 19.72
N ALA A 71 -1.81 -5.54 21.04
CA ALA A 71 -0.74 -4.80 21.71
C ALA A 71 0.66 -5.28 21.29
N SER A 72 0.82 -6.60 21.06
CA SER A 72 2.09 -7.15 20.56
C SER A 72 2.38 -6.87 19.07
N PHE A 73 1.40 -6.33 18.34
CA PHE A 73 1.50 -6.16 16.89
C PHE A 73 2.63 -5.21 16.48
N TYR A 74 2.80 -4.10 17.20
CA TYR A 74 3.87 -3.16 16.90
C TYR A 74 5.25 -3.80 17.13
N ASP A 75 5.44 -4.52 18.23
CA ASP A 75 6.70 -5.22 18.53
C ASP A 75 7.00 -6.29 17.47
N PHE A 76 5.97 -7.01 17.00
CA PHE A 76 6.10 -7.94 15.91
C PHE A 76 6.49 -7.24 14.60
N LEU A 77 5.83 -6.14 14.22
CA LEU A 77 6.21 -5.35 13.04
C LEU A 77 7.63 -4.78 13.17
N SER A 78 8.08 -4.52 14.39
CA SER A 78 9.42 -4.00 14.67
C SER A 78 10.55 -4.97 14.25
N LYS A 79 10.24 -6.28 14.22
CA LYS A 79 11.14 -7.34 13.75
C LYS A 79 11.33 -7.33 12.22
N TYR A 80 10.48 -6.62 11.49
CA TYR A 80 10.51 -6.50 10.03
C TYR A 80 10.86 -5.07 9.61
N GLU A 81 11.13 -4.88 8.31
CA GLU A 81 11.48 -3.57 7.75
C GLU A 81 10.33 -2.54 7.82
N PHE A 82 9.10 -2.98 8.13
CA PHE A 82 7.92 -2.12 8.29
C PHE A 82 8.05 -1.11 9.44
N ASN A 83 8.89 -1.38 10.45
CA ASN A 83 9.16 -0.47 11.57
C ASN A 83 9.52 0.95 11.09
N LYS A 84 10.38 1.03 10.07
CA LYS A 84 10.85 2.31 9.52
C LYS A 84 9.69 3.13 8.96
N VAL A 85 8.73 2.48 8.31
CA VAL A 85 7.57 3.13 7.69
C VAL A 85 6.59 3.63 8.75
N VAL A 86 6.29 2.80 9.76
CA VAL A 86 5.38 3.15 10.85
C VAL A 86 5.91 4.36 11.63
N ARG A 87 7.22 4.43 11.88
CA ARG A 87 7.89 5.53 12.59
C ARG A 87 7.86 6.88 11.89
N VAL A 88 7.69 6.91 10.57
CA VAL A 88 7.68 8.16 9.79
C VAL A 88 6.28 8.61 9.39
N LEU A 89 5.23 7.92 9.84
CA LEU A 89 3.87 8.19 9.40
C LEU A 89 3.29 9.50 9.95
N GLY A 90 3.64 9.87 11.18
CA GLY A 90 3.15 11.10 11.80
C GLY A 90 4.07 11.55 12.94
N ARG A 91 4.26 12.87 13.09
CA ARG A 91 5.05 13.44 14.19
C ARG A 91 4.29 13.36 15.51
N THR A 92 2.97 13.43 15.43
CA THR A 92 2.06 13.36 16.56
C THR A 92 1.16 12.13 16.44
N PHE A 93 0.60 11.68 17.57
CA PHE A 93 -0.31 10.54 17.57
C PHE A 93 -1.59 10.76 16.75
N PRO A 94 -2.24 11.95 16.76
CA PRO A 94 -3.36 12.26 15.84
C PRO A 94 -2.98 12.23 14.36
N GLU A 95 -1.82 12.79 13.99
CA GLU A 95 -1.29 12.75 12.62
C GLU A 95 -1.08 11.29 12.16
N PHE A 96 -0.53 10.46 13.05
CA PHE A 96 -0.34 9.04 12.78
C PHE A 96 -1.67 8.34 12.44
N LEU A 97 -2.71 8.55 13.26
CA LEU A 97 -4.02 7.94 13.05
C LEU A 97 -4.66 8.39 11.73
N ASN A 98 -4.59 9.69 11.42
CA ASN A 98 -5.06 10.22 10.13
C ASN A 98 -4.23 9.70 8.94
N GLY A 99 -2.96 9.36 9.14
CA GLY A 99 -2.08 8.79 8.12
C GLY A 99 -2.30 7.31 7.82
N LEU A 100 -3.04 6.57 8.67
CA LEU A 100 -3.17 5.11 8.55
C LEU A 100 -3.79 4.66 7.23
N ASP A 101 -4.79 5.37 6.72
CA ASP A 101 -5.43 5.04 5.44
C ASP A 101 -4.42 5.16 4.30
N ASN A 102 -3.58 6.20 4.31
CA ASN A 102 -2.52 6.39 3.32
C ASN A 102 -1.44 5.29 3.41
N LEU A 103 -1.07 4.88 4.62
CA LEU A 103 -0.15 3.75 4.83
C LEU A 103 -0.73 2.46 4.26
N HIS A 104 -2.00 2.16 4.55
CA HIS A 104 -2.65 0.97 4.04
C HIS A 104 -2.73 0.95 2.51
N GLU A 105 -2.95 2.11 1.88
CA GLU A 105 -2.90 2.23 0.44
C GLU A 105 -1.50 1.97 -0.12
N TYR A 106 -0.44 2.43 0.56
CA TYR A 106 0.93 2.09 0.20
C TYR A 106 1.20 0.58 0.34
N LEU A 107 0.71 -0.05 1.40
CA LEU A 107 0.85 -1.49 1.61
C LEU A 107 0.18 -2.33 0.51
N ARG A 108 -0.76 -1.79 -0.26
CA ARG A 108 -1.34 -2.50 -1.42
C ARG A 108 -0.32 -2.79 -2.53
N PHE A 109 0.77 -2.04 -2.63
CA PHE A 109 1.83 -2.34 -3.60
C PHE A 109 2.53 -3.67 -3.26
N THR A 110 2.71 -3.96 -1.97
CA THR A 110 3.26 -5.24 -1.48
C THR A 110 2.16 -6.30 -1.34
N PHE A 111 0.94 -5.90 -0.99
CA PHE A 111 -0.20 -6.76 -0.71
C PHE A 111 -1.42 -6.39 -1.58
N PRO A 112 -1.44 -6.77 -2.89
CA PRO A 112 -2.43 -6.27 -3.85
C PRO A 112 -3.90 -6.54 -3.53
N LYS A 113 -4.18 -7.59 -2.76
CA LYS A 113 -5.54 -7.99 -2.35
C LYS A 113 -5.91 -7.47 -0.95
N LEU A 114 -5.14 -6.54 -0.40
CA LEU A 114 -5.36 -5.99 0.93
C LEU A 114 -6.69 -5.24 0.97
N LYS A 115 -7.50 -5.61 1.96
CA LYS A 115 -8.74 -4.94 2.33
C LYS A 115 -8.53 -4.30 3.70
N PRO A 116 -7.91 -3.11 3.76
CA PRO A 116 -7.62 -2.47 5.03
C PRO A 116 -8.90 -1.95 5.70
N PRO A 117 -8.92 -1.83 7.03
CA PRO A 117 -9.88 -0.95 7.69
C PRO A 117 -9.57 0.53 7.33
N SER A 118 -10.55 1.40 7.54
CA SER A 118 -10.41 2.85 7.40
C SER A 118 -10.49 3.51 8.77
N PHE A 119 -9.65 4.53 8.98
CA PHE A 119 -9.54 5.32 10.19
C PHE A 119 -9.77 6.80 9.87
N TYR A 120 -10.59 7.44 10.68
CA TYR A 120 -10.86 8.87 10.56
C TYR A 120 -10.97 9.53 11.93
N CYS A 121 -10.26 10.63 12.13
CA CYS A 121 -10.30 11.38 13.38
C CYS A 121 -11.23 12.60 13.24
N GLU A 122 -12.13 12.77 14.20
CA GLU A 122 -12.96 13.94 14.38
C GLU A 122 -12.73 14.59 15.75
N HIS A 123 -13.13 15.86 15.90
CA HIS A 123 -13.22 16.54 17.19
C HIS A 123 -11.93 16.43 18.04
N GLU A 124 -10.78 16.72 17.41
CA GLU A 124 -9.50 16.79 18.10
C GLU A 124 -9.50 17.93 19.13
N SER A 125 -8.97 17.64 20.31
CA SER A 125 -8.96 18.54 21.45
C SER A 125 -7.73 18.31 22.32
N ARG A 126 -7.55 19.20 23.31
CA ARG A 126 -6.46 19.12 24.31
C ARG A 126 -6.47 17.81 25.11
N THR A 127 -7.64 17.19 25.27
CA THR A 127 -7.85 15.97 26.09
C THR A 127 -8.06 14.71 25.26
N GLY A 128 -7.85 14.79 23.93
CA GLY A 128 -7.93 13.65 23.03
C GLY A 128 -8.79 13.92 21.79
N LEU A 129 -9.30 12.87 21.16
CA LEU A 129 -10.04 12.96 19.89
C LEU A 129 -11.07 11.84 19.75
N THR A 130 -11.98 11.97 18.79
CA THR A 130 -12.94 10.93 18.42
C THR A 130 -12.43 10.18 17.19
N LEU A 131 -12.30 8.86 17.28
CA LEU A 131 -11.82 8.00 16.21
C LEU A 131 -12.96 7.15 15.64
N HIS A 132 -13.15 7.22 14.33
CA HIS A 132 -14.04 6.37 13.56
C HIS A 132 -13.23 5.23 12.95
N TYR A 133 -13.61 4.01 13.28
CA TYR A 133 -13.04 2.78 12.72
C TYR A 133 -14.10 2.10 11.85
N ARG A 134 -13.76 1.85 10.57
CA ARG A 134 -14.66 1.16 9.63
C ARG A 134 -13.97 -0.05 9.02
N SER A 135 -14.61 -1.21 9.04
CA SER A 135 -14.03 -2.46 8.54
C SER A 135 -15.07 -3.40 7.93
N LYS A 136 -14.69 -4.11 6.86
CA LYS A 136 -15.49 -5.26 6.35
C LYS A 136 -15.41 -6.48 7.26
N ARG A 137 -14.32 -6.56 8.03
CA ARG A 137 -14.01 -7.67 8.92
C ARG A 137 -14.53 -7.34 10.30
N ARG A 138 -15.39 -8.21 10.83
CA ARG A 138 -16.04 -8.06 12.13
C ARG A 138 -15.22 -8.68 13.25
N GLY A 139 -15.40 -8.21 14.47
CA GLY A 139 -14.77 -8.80 15.66
C GLY A 139 -13.28 -8.50 15.80
N PHE A 140 -12.79 -7.46 15.12
CA PHE A 140 -11.40 -6.98 15.25
C PHE A 140 -11.28 -5.73 16.15
N LEU A 141 -12.39 -5.25 16.73
CA LEU A 141 -12.42 -4.07 17.59
C LEU A 141 -11.35 -4.12 18.70
N HIS A 142 -11.33 -5.18 19.51
CA HIS A 142 -10.38 -5.31 20.62
C HIS A 142 -8.93 -5.40 20.13
N TYR A 143 -8.70 -6.07 19.01
CA TYR A 143 -7.38 -6.12 18.37
C TYR A 143 -6.88 -4.73 17.97
N VAL A 144 -7.75 -3.90 17.39
CA VAL A 144 -7.43 -2.51 17.04
C VAL A 144 -7.21 -1.65 18.29
N LYS A 145 -8.03 -1.80 19.34
CA LYS A 145 -7.82 -1.11 20.62
C LYS A 145 -6.43 -1.42 21.20
N GLY A 146 -6.00 -2.68 21.14
CA GLY A 146 -4.67 -3.11 21.56
C GLY A 146 -3.55 -2.44 20.76
N GLN A 147 -3.67 -2.39 19.44
CA GLN A 147 -2.70 -1.72 18.57
C GLN A 147 -2.58 -0.24 18.89
N ILE A 148 -3.71 0.47 18.98
CA ILE A 148 -3.75 1.92 19.22
C ILE A 148 -3.05 2.23 20.57
N LYS A 149 -3.37 1.49 21.64
CA LYS A 149 -2.74 1.68 22.95
C LYS A 149 -1.23 1.41 22.92
N SER A 150 -0.81 0.32 22.30
CA SER A 150 0.60 -0.05 22.21
C SER A 150 1.42 0.94 21.39
N ILE A 151 0.89 1.37 20.24
CA ILE A 151 1.55 2.35 19.38
C ILE A 151 1.64 3.71 20.07
N ALA A 152 0.56 4.18 20.69
CA ALA A 152 0.56 5.44 21.43
C ALA A 152 1.62 5.45 22.53
N LYS A 153 1.71 4.36 23.30
CA LYS A 153 2.69 4.25 24.37
C LYS A 153 4.12 4.13 23.86
N THR A 154 4.36 3.26 22.88
CA THR A 154 5.71 2.90 22.45
C THR A 154 6.35 3.94 21.52
N LEU A 155 5.56 4.58 20.64
CA LEU A 155 6.07 5.59 19.69
C LEU A 155 5.98 7.02 20.21
N TYR A 156 4.92 7.33 20.96
CA TYR A 156 4.58 8.71 21.33
C TYR A 156 4.61 8.97 22.84
N ASP A 157 5.00 7.98 23.65
CA ASP A 157 4.97 8.01 25.12
C ASP A 157 3.65 8.59 25.67
N THR A 158 2.54 8.20 25.05
CA THR A 158 1.20 8.72 25.36
C THR A 158 0.33 7.60 25.89
N ASP A 159 -0.15 7.75 27.11
CA ASP A 159 -1.15 6.86 27.70
C ASP A 159 -2.54 7.23 27.17
N VAL A 160 -3.17 6.28 26.47
CA VAL A 160 -4.47 6.47 25.83
C VAL A 160 -5.50 5.57 26.47
N ASP A 161 -6.58 6.16 26.96
CA ASP A 161 -7.78 5.42 27.32
C ASP A 161 -8.82 5.47 26.19
N ILE A 162 -9.54 4.36 25.99
CA ILE A 162 -10.42 4.18 24.83
C ILE A 162 -11.82 3.81 25.30
N GLU A 163 -12.71 4.78 25.21
CA GLU A 163 -14.14 4.66 25.49
C GLU A 163 -14.90 4.37 24.18
N LEU A 164 -15.82 3.42 24.23
CA LEU A 164 -16.68 3.09 23.10
C LEU A 164 -17.91 3.99 23.14
N LEU A 165 -18.12 4.81 22.12
CA LEU A 165 -19.29 5.69 22.02
C LEU A 165 -20.43 5.00 21.27
N ASP A 166 -20.11 4.36 20.15
CA ASP A 166 -21.10 3.74 19.30
C ASP A 166 -20.52 2.56 18.52
N HIS A 167 -21.40 1.62 18.14
CA HIS A 167 -21.06 0.44 17.36
C HIS A 167 -22.24 0.04 16.48
N GLU A 168 -22.11 0.34 15.19
CA GLU A 168 -23.13 0.06 14.19
C GLU A 168 -22.62 -0.91 13.12
N ASN A 169 -23.56 -1.64 12.52
CA ASN A 169 -23.30 -2.49 11.37
C ASN A 169 -24.05 -1.91 10.15
N GLU A 170 -23.40 -0.98 9.44
CA GLU A 170 -23.97 -0.29 8.29
C GLU A 170 -23.40 -0.87 6.99
N ASP A 171 -24.22 -1.11 5.96
CA ASP A 171 -23.78 -1.56 4.63
C ASP A 171 -22.82 -2.78 4.60
N ASN A 172 -23.00 -3.71 5.54
CA ASN A 172 -22.12 -4.88 5.73
C ASN A 172 -20.66 -4.51 6.13
N MET A 173 -20.50 -3.34 6.73
CA MET A 173 -19.30 -2.84 7.39
C MET A 173 -19.57 -2.72 8.89
N GLU A 174 -18.57 -3.06 9.70
CA GLU A 174 -18.51 -2.71 11.11
C GLU A 174 -18.03 -1.26 11.20
N HIS A 175 -18.85 -0.36 11.75
CA HIS A 175 -18.47 1.04 12.04
C HIS A 175 -18.50 1.23 13.56
N VAL A 176 -17.34 1.53 14.12
CA VAL A 176 -17.16 1.76 15.54
C VAL A 176 -16.68 3.19 15.77
N ILE A 177 -17.34 3.90 16.68
CA ILE A 177 -16.96 5.24 17.11
C ILE A 177 -16.39 5.15 18.52
N MET A 178 -15.14 5.59 18.69
CA MET A 178 -14.42 5.53 19.96
C MET A 178 -13.94 6.92 20.36
N ARG A 179 -14.08 7.27 21.63
CA ARG A 179 -13.40 8.44 22.21
C ARG A 179 -12.05 8.00 22.75
N LEU A 180 -11.00 8.60 22.22
CA LEU A 180 -9.63 8.43 22.71
C LEU A 180 -9.33 9.56 23.68
N HIS A 181 -9.12 9.23 24.95
CA HIS A 181 -8.76 10.17 26.01
C HIS A 181 -7.24 10.12 26.24
N PHE A 182 -6.56 11.24 26.01
CA PHE A 182 -5.11 11.37 26.24
C PHE A 182 -4.70 12.84 26.34
N ASN A 183 -3.54 13.11 26.92
CA ASN A 183 -3.01 14.47 26.99
C ASN A 183 -2.40 14.87 25.65
N ASN A 184 -3.14 15.66 24.86
CA ASN A 184 -2.69 16.10 23.54
C ASN A 184 -1.79 17.35 23.64
N ILE A 185 -0.55 17.13 24.11
CA ILE A 185 0.45 18.20 24.29
C ILE A 185 0.75 18.90 22.95
N SER A 186 0.74 18.15 21.85
CA SER A 186 0.94 18.67 20.49
C SER A 186 -0.11 19.71 20.10
N PHE A 187 -1.39 19.40 20.30
CA PHE A 187 -2.49 20.32 19.99
C PHE A 187 -2.32 21.66 20.72
N ASN A 188 -1.89 21.63 21.99
CA ASN A 188 -1.61 22.84 22.78
C ASN A 188 -0.51 23.72 22.18
N LYS A 189 0.53 23.11 21.58
CA LYS A 189 1.68 23.83 21.00
C LYS A 189 1.39 24.31 19.58
N THR A 190 0.70 23.49 18.80
CA THR A 190 0.38 23.79 17.40
C THR A 190 -0.68 24.87 17.30
N GLU A 191 -1.79 24.82 18.06
CA GLU A 191 -2.80 25.89 18.03
C GLU A 191 -2.22 27.25 18.41
N THR A 192 -1.36 27.32 19.42
CA THR A 192 -0.76 28.60 19.84
C THR A 192 0.25 29.13 18.83
N GLN A 193 1.19 28.31 18.34
CA GLN A 193 2.21 28.78 17.40
C GLN A 193 1.68 29.02 15.96
N PHE A 194 0.77 28.17 15.47
CA PHE A 194 0.18 28.36 14.14
C PHE A 194 -0.81 29.50 14.12
N ASN A 195 -1.64 29.72 15.15
CA ASN A 195 -2.56 30.85 15.14
C ASN A 195 -1.81 32.19 15.14
N ASP A 196 -0.75 32.32 15.96
CA ASP A 196 0.08 33.53 15.99
C ASP A 196 0.75 33.79 14.62
N MET A 197 1.34 32.77 13.99
CA MET A 197 1.95 32.92 12.66
C MET A 197 0.92 33.11 11.54
N ALA A 198 -0.20 32.38 11.58
CA ALA A 198 -1.23 32.42 10.54
C ALA A 198 -2.02 33.73 10.56
N GLU A 199 -2.21 34.36 11.72
CA GLU A 199 -2.75 35.73 11.80
C GLU A 199 -1.78 36.74 11.18
N ILE A 200 -0.48 36.66 11.50
CA ILE A 200 0.55 37.53 10.90
C ILE A 200 0.61 37.36 9.37
N VAL A 201 0.56 36.12 8.88
CA VAL A 201 0.64 35.82 7.44
C VAL A 201 -0.65 36.18 6.69
N ARG A 202 -1.84 35.96 7.28
CA ARG A 202 -3.13 36.30 6.66
C ARG A 202 -3.26 37.79 6.35
N ASP A 203 -2.74 38.64 7.23
CA ASP A 203 -2.80 40.09 7.03
C ASP A 203 -1.73 40.61 6.06
N GLN A 204 -0.61 39.89 5.90
CA GLN A 204 0.55 40.39 5.16
C GLN A 204 0.73 39.80 3.75
N VAL A 205 0.22 38.60 3.47
CA VAL A 205 0.47 37.90 2.20
C VAL A 205 -0.84 37.52 1.53
N LYS A 206 -1.26 38.32 0.55
CA LYS A 206 -2.42 38.02 -0.31
C LYS A 206 -1.92 37.56 -1.68
N ILE A 207 -2.26 36.34 -2.06
CA ILE A 207 -1.99 35.80 -3.41
C ILE A 207 -3.25 36.03 -4.24
N THR A 208 -3.07 36.57 -5.44
CA THR A 208 -4.19 36.73 -6.38
C THR A 208 -4.56 35.38 -6.99
N SER A 209 -5.84 35.22 -7.36
CA SER A 209 -6.36 33.92 -7.82
C SER A 209 -5.64 33.40 -9.07
N ASP A 210 -5.29 34.28 -10.00
CA ASP A 210 -4.52 33.96 -11.21
C ASP A 210 -3.17 33.30 -10.87
N VAL A 211 -2.40 33.89 -9.95
CA VAL A 211 -1.13 33.33 -9.50
C VAL A 211 -1.35 31.96 -8.83
N PHE A 212 -2.41 31.80 -8.05
CA PHE A 212 -2.74 30.52 -7.41
C PHE A 212 -3.04 29.41 -8.44
N PHE A 213 -3.83 29.71 -9.48
CA PHE A 213 -4.16 28.75 -10.55
C PHE A 213 -2.98 28.45 -11.49
N ASP A 214 -2.01 29.36 -11.59
CA ASP A 214 -0.75 29.15 -12.30
C ASP A 214 0.22 28.27 -11.49
N ILE A 215 0.27 28.43 -10.16
CA ILE A 215 1.09 27.60 -9.27
C ILE A 215 0.56 26.16 -9.24
N PHE A 216 -0.76 25.94 -9.31
CA PHE A 216 -1.37 24.61 -9.26
C PHE A 216 -2.12 24.25 -10.57
N PRO A 217 -1.43 23.74 -11.61
CA PRO A 217 -1.98 23.63 -12.96
C PRO A 217 -3.15 22.64 -13.11
N PHE A 218 -3.30 21.70 -12.17
CA PHE A 218 -4.30 20.62 -12.21
C PHE A 218 -5.36 20.73 -11.11
N ILE A 219 -5.44 21.88 -10.44
CA ILE A 219 -6.45 22.12 -9.40
C ILE A 219 -7.87 22.13 -9.98
N ILE A 220 -8.84 21.63 -9.21
CA ILE A 220 -10.27 21.70 -9.55
C ILE A 220 -11.03 22.30 -8.38
N VAL A 221 -11.79 23.37 -8.63
CA VAL A 221 -12.61 24.04 -7.61
C VAL A 221 -14.07 23.79 -7.93
N PHE A 222 -14.83 23.23 -6.99
CA PHE A 222 -16.26 22.95 -7.17
C PHE A 222 -17.07 23.25 -5.91
N ASN A 223 -18.32 23.65 -6.10
CA ASN A 223 -19.20 24.05 -5.00
C ASN A 223 -20.00 22.86 -4.43
N ARG A 224 -20.82 23.13 -3.40
CA ARG A 224 -21.72 22.15 -2.78
C ARG A 224 -22.66 21.42 -3.74
N GLY A 225 -23.02 22.05 -4.86
CA GLY A 225 -23.81 21.42 -5.93
C GLY A 225 -23.03 20.46 -6.83
N MET A 226 -21.79 20.12 -6.46
CA MET A 226 -20.82 19.35 -7.25
C MET A 226 -20.48 20.01 -8.59
N ARG A 227 -20.69 21.33 -8.73
CA ARG A 227 -20.47 22.06 -9.99
C ARG A 227 -19.10 22.71 -10.00
N VAL A 228 -18.32 22.44 -11.04
CA VAL A 228 -16.97 22.99 -11.20
C VAL A 228 -17.08 24.49 -11.46
N ARG A 229 -16.46 25.29 -10.60
CA ARG A 229 -16.37 26.75 -10.70
C ARG A 229 -15.14 27.20 -11.44
N ASN A 230 -13.98 26.60 -11.14
CA ASN A 230 -12.72 26.93 -11.81
C ASN A 230 -11.78 25.73 -11.87
N ILE A 231 -10.80 25.78 -12.77
CA ILE A 231 -9.78 24.74 -12.95
C ILE A 231 -8.43 25.37 -13.24
N GLY A 232 -7.35 24.65 -12.95
CA GLY A 232 -5.99 25.06 -13.28
C GLY A 232 -5.72 25.07 -14.79
N MET A 233 -4.68 25.80 -15.19
CA MET A 233 -4.39 26.10 -16.59
C MET A 233 -4.06 24.88 -17.45
N ALA A 234 -3.34 23.89 -16.89
CA ALA A 234 -3.03 22.66 -17.61
C ALA A 234 -4.31 21.84 -17.86
N LEU A 235 -5.16 21.73 -16.84
CA LEU A 235 -6.42 21.01 -16.98
C LEU A 235 -7.39 21.73 -17.93
N LEU A 236 -7.35 23.07 -18.00
CA LEU A 236 -8.15 23.84 -18.96
C LEU A 236 -7.77 23.55 -20.41
N ARG A 237 -6.49 23.33 -20.72
CA ARG A 237 -6.03 22.98 -22.08
C ARG A 237 -6.55 21.61 -22.52
N VAL A 238 -6.60 20.69 -21.57
CA VAL A 238 -6.88 19.27 -21.80
C VAL A 238 -8.39 18.98 -21.68
N MET A 239 -9.10 19.63 -20.77
CA MET A 239 -10.55 19.53 -20.55
C MET A 239 -11.23 20.92 -20.55
N PRO A 240 -11.31 21.62 -21.70
CA PRO A 240 -11.78 23.01 -21.75
C PRO A 240 -13.26 23.19 -21.38
N ARG A 241 -14.07 22.13 -21.50
CA ARG A 241 -15.51 22.15 -21.22
C ARG A 241 -15.88 21.72 -19.80
N LEU A 242 -14.91 21.52 -18.91
CA LEU A 242 -15.13 21.01 -17.56
C LEU A 242 -15.80 22.06 -16.65
N VAL A 243 -15.46 23.34 -16.81
CA VAL A 243 -16.04 24.43 -16.02
C VAL A 243 -17.55 24.52 -16.26
N GLY A 244 -18.32 24.62 -15.17
CA GLY A 244 -19.78 24.68 -15.21
C GLY A 244 -20.47 23.32 -15.33
N LYS A 245 -19.74 22.22 -15.50
CA LYS A 245 -20.30 20.87 -15.41
C LYS A 245 -20.27 20.33 -13.98
N LYS A 246 -20.96 19.21 -13.76
CA LYS A 246 -20.89 18.48 -12.50
C LYS A 246 -19.65 17.58 -12.47
N ILE A 247 -18.82 17.69 -11.44
CA ILE A 247 -17.56 16.93 -11.34
C ILE A 247 -17.81 15.42 -11.34
N ASN A 248 -18.87 14.96 -10.68
CA ASN A 248 -19.25 13.55 -10.61
C ASN A 248 -19.86 12.99 -11.91
N ASN A 249 -20.12 13.84 -12.91
CA ASN A 249 -20.52 13.41 -14.25
C ASN A 249 -19.32 13.32 -15.22
N GLU A 250 -18.21 13.97 -14.88
CA GLU A 250 -17.00 14.00 -15.73
C GLU A 250 -15.91 13.11 -15.16
N PHE A 251 -15.94 12.87 -13.84
CA PHE A 251 -15.00 12.03 -13.12
C PHE A 251 -15.71 10.99 -12.25
N VAL A 252 -15.07 9.83 -12.16
CA VAL A 252 -15.40 8.79 -11.19
C VAL A 252 -14.38 8.82 -10.06
N LEU A 253 -14.87 8.70 -8.83
CA LEU A 253 -14.03 8.56 -7.65
C LEU A 253 -13.50 7.13 -7.56
N MET A 254 -12.21 6.96 -7.82
CA MET A 254 -11.54 5.67 -7.74
C MET A 254 -11.11 5.35 -6.30
N ARG A 255 -10.67 6.38 -5.56
CA ARG A 255 -10.30 6.26 -4.14
C ARG A 255 -10.63 7.56 -3.39
N PRO A 256 -11.00 7.48 -2.11
CA PRO A 256 -11.40 6.24 -1.40
C PRO A 256 -12.69 5.65 -1.98
N PHE A 257 -13.00 4.38 -1.69
CA PHE A 257 -14.19 3.68 -2.22
C PHE A 257 -15.47 4.13 -1.51
N ILE A 258 -15.81 5.40 -1.66
CA ILE A 258 -17.00 6.07 -1.11
C ILE A 258 -17.86 6.60 -2.25
N ARG A 259 -19.10 7.01 -1.94
CA ARG A 259 -19.94 7.67 -2.94
C ARG A 259 -19.38 9.06 -3.23
N PHE A 260 -19.31 9.45 -4.51
CA PHE A 260 -18.76 10.75 -4.89
C PHE A 260 -19.79 11.88 -4.65
N ARG A 261 -19.98 12.22 -3.36
CA ARG A 261 -20.93 13.24 -2.86
C ARG A 261 -20.23 14.20 -1.91
N TRP A 262 -20.77 15.41 -1.77
CA TRP A 262 -20.17 16.46 -0.96
C TRP A 262 -19.95 16.04 0.50
N GLU A 263 -20.98 15.47 1.13
CA GLU A 263 -20.95 15.06 2.54
C GLU A 263 -19.88 13.99 2.78
N GLU A 264 -19.75 13.03 1.88
CA GLU A 264 -18.77 11.95 1.95
C GLU A 264 -17.34 12.48 1.78
N ILE A 265 -17.12 13.45 0.89
CA ILE A 265 -15.81 14.06 0.70
C ILE A 265 -15.40 14.84 1.96
N MET A 266 -16.33 15.57 2.58
CA MET A 266 -16.08 16.30 3.83
C MET A 266 -15.68 15.38 4.98
N LEU A 267 -16.37 14.25 5.12
CA LEU A 267 -16.04 13.22 6.13
C LEU A 267 -14.70 12.53 5.88
N HIS A 268 -14.13 12.66 4.67
CA HIS A 268 -12.91 11.97 4.28
C HIS A 268 -11.83 12.93 3.76
N SER A 269 -11.85 14.20 4.17
CA SER A 269 -10.94 15.27 3.69
C SER A 269 -9.45 14.97 3.89
N ASN A 270 -9.12 14.12 4.87
CA ASN A 270 -7.75 13.72 5.20
C ASN A 270 -7.23 12.60 4.27
N ASN A 271 -8.11 11.94 3.51
CA ASN A 271 -7.72 10.88 2.61
C ASN A 271 -7.17 11.44 1.30
N ILE A 272 -6.28 10.68 0.66
CA ILE A 272 -5.89 10.97 -0.71
C ILE A 272 -7.01 10.50 -1.65
N PHE A 273 -7.48 11.41 -2.48
CA PHE A 273 -8.50 11.17 -3.49
C PHE A 273 -7.84 10.85 -4.82
N GLU A 274 -8.31 9.79 -5.47
CA GLU A 274 -7.96 9.45 -6.85
C GLU A 274 -9.24 9.54 -7.68
N ILE A 275 -9.29 10.47 -8.64
CA ILE A 275 -10.41 10.64 -9.55
C ILE A 275 -9.95 10.37 -10.98
N MET A 276 -10.83 9.78 -11.80
CA MET A 276 -10.52 9.41 -13.18
C MET A 276 -11.59 9.97 -14.12
N SER A 277 -11.18 10.48 -15.27
CA SER A 277 -12.14 10.94 -16.28
C SER A 277 -13.00 9.78 -16.78
N ILE A 278 -14.28 10.04 -17.00
CA ILE A 278 -15.22 9.07 -17.58
C ILE A 278 -14.97 8.92 -19.08
N GLU A 279 -14.66 10.03 -19.74
CA GLU A 279 -14.36 10.06 -21.17
C GLU A 279 -12.84 10.20 -21.41
N PRO A 280 -12.33 9.65 -22.52
CA PRO A 280 -10.96 9.90 -22.95
C PRO A 280 -10.78 11.38 -23.29
N VAL A 281 -9.58 11.92 -23.06
CA VAL A 281 -9.40 13.37 -23.16
C VAL A 281 -9.07 13.84 -24.58
N TRP A 282 -8.56 12.96 -25.44
CA TRP A 282 -8.21 13.28 -26.81
C TRP A 282 -9.05 12.46 -27.81
N GLU A 283 -9.79 13.17 -28.66
CA GLU A 283 -10.63 12.64 -29.73
C GLU A 283 -9.80 12.51 -31.01
N ASP A 284 -9.33 11.32 -31.36
CA ASP A 284 -8.86 11.11 -32.74
C ASP A 284 -9.38 9.84 -33.43
N GLU A 285 -10.06 8.93 -32.72
CA GLU A 285 -10.85 7.87 -33.38
C GLU A 285 -12.06 7.52 -32.52
N LYS A 286 -13.17 7.16 -33.17
CA LYS A 286 -14.48 6.80 -32.58
C LYS A 286 -14.32 6.03 -31.26
N VAL A 287 -14.49 6.71 -30.13
CA VAL A 287 -14.51 6.05 -28.81
C VAL A 287 -15.95 5.85 -28.37
N TYR A 288 -16.22 4.65 -27.89
CA TYR A 288 -17.47 4.28 -27.22
C TYR A 288 -17.62 5.12 -25.95
N VAL A 289 -18.77 5.81 -25.82
CA VAL A 289 -19.16 6.52 -24.60
C VAL A 289 -19.56 5.49 -23.55
N TYR A 290 -18.74 5.29 -22.53
CA TYR A 290 -19.08 4.41 -21.41
C TYR A 290 -19.68 5.23 -20.28
N ARG A 291 -21.01 5.18 -20.14
CA ARG A 291 -21.71 5.78 -18.99
C ARG A 291 -21.65 4.79 -17.83
N ALA A 292 -20.57 4.81 -17.06
CA ALA A 292 -20.51 4.12 -15.78
C ALA A 292 -21.04 5.06 -14.67
N GLY A 293 -22.02 4.61 -13.90
CA GLY A 293 -22.58 5.36 -12.77
C GLY A 293 -21.85 5.11 -11.45
N ASP A 294 -20.98 4.10 -11.39
CA ASP A 294 -20.29 3.64 -10.19
C ASP A 294 -18.82 3.26 -10.46
N ALA A 295 -17.96 3.49 -9.46
CA ALA A 295 -16.53 3.19 -9.49
C ALA A 295 -16.23 1.70 -9.69
N ARG A 296 -17.14 0.81 -9.27
CA ARG A 296 -17.00 -0.64 -9.47
C ARG A 296 -17.18 -1.04 -10.93
N GLU A 297 -18.19 -0.50 -11.60
CA GLU A 297 -18.46 -0.77 -13.02
C GLU A 297 -17.28 -0.29 -13.88
N LEU A 298 -16.81 0.94 -13.65
CA LEU A 298 -15.65 1.47 -14.35
C LEU A 298 -14.39 0.65 -14.08
N ALA A 299 -14.18 0.19 -12.84
CA ALA A 299 -13.03 -0.66 -12.50
C ALA A 299 -13.08 -2.04 -13.18
N GLU A 300 -14.27 -2.63 -13.34
CA GLU A 300 -14.45 -3.90 -14.05
C GLU A 300 -14.30 -3.73 -15.57
N GLU A 301 -14.83 -2.66 -16.15
CA GLU A 301 -14.64 -2.31 -17.55
C GLU A 301 -13.17 -2.03 -17.86
N ARG A 302 -12.49 -1.29 -16.98
CA ARG A 302 -11.04 -1.05 -17.09
C ARG A 302 -10.21 -2.33 -17.02
N ARG A 303 -10.68 -3.39 -16.38
CA ARG A 303 -9.99 -4.70 -16.44
C ARG A 303 -10.10 -5.36 -17.81
N ARG A 304 -11.17 -5.06 -18.57
CA ARG A 304 -11.42 -5.60 -19.90
C ARG A 304 -10.73 -4.80 -21.01
N MET A 305 -10.43 -3.52 -20.78
CA MET A 305 -9.72 -2.66 -21.74
C MET A 305 -8.28 -3.09 -21.98
N ALA A 306 -7.79 -2.87 -23.20
CA ALA A 306 -6.37 -2.98 -23.51
C ALA A 306 -5.58 -1.89 -22.76
N ASP A 307 -4.34 -2.17 -22.37
CA ASP A 307 -3.51 -1.19 -21.64
C ASP A 307 -3.28 0.09 -22.46
N ASP A 308 -3.33 -0.01 -23.78
CA ASP A 308 -3.19 1.12 -24.70
C ASP A 308 -4.38 2.10 -24.64
N GLU A 309 -5.59 1.57 -24.43
CA GLU A 309 -6.84 2.34 -24.32
C GLU A 309 -6.94 3.02 -22.95
N LYS A 310 -6.51 2.34 -21.88
CA LYS A 310 -6.50 2.89 -20.51
C LYS A 310 -5.66 4.16 -20.41
N GLN A 311 -4.65 4.31 -21.26
CA GLN A 311 -3.75 5.46 -21.28
C GLN A 311 -4.39 6.74 -21.86
N ARG A 312 -5.62 6.68 -22.39
CA ARG A 312 -6.34 7.84 -22.92
C ARG A 312 -7.16 8.59 -21.86
N PHE A 313 -7.34 7.98 -20.70
CA PHE A 313 -8.05 8.56 -19.57
C PHE A 313 -7.07 9.28 -18.64
N ILE A 314 -7.46 10.46 -18.16
CA ILE A 314 -6.67 11.18 -17.16
C ILE A 314 -7.09 10.71 -15.77
N THR A 315 -6.10 10.32 -14.97
CA THR A 315 -6.29 10.02 -13.55
C THR A 315 -5.58 11.08 -12.75
N LEU A 316 -6.28 11.73 -11.83
CA LEU A 316 -5.73 12.74 -10.94
C LEU A 316 -5.72 12.20 -9.52
N LYS A 317 -4.61 12.39 -8.82
CA LYS A 317 -4.44 12.01 -7.42
C LYS A 317 -4.12 13.27 -6.61
N GLY A 318 -4.84 13.49 -5.52
CA GLY A 318 -4.75 14.74 -4.79
C GLY A 318 -5.53 14.74 -3.48
N GLN A 319 -5.57 15.90 -2.84
CA GLN A 319 -6.35 16.12 -1.62
C GLN A 319 -7.54 17.03 -1.91
N MET A 320 -8.66 16.76 -1.23
CA MET A 320 -9.84 17.62 -1.23
C MET A 320 -9.77 18.54 -0.01
N MET A 321 -9.69 19.85 -0.22
CA MET A 321 -9.67 20.84 0.86
C MET A 321 -10.88 21.76 0.78
N TYR A 322 -11.59 21.92 1.90
CA TYR A 322 -12.67 22.89 1.98
C TYR A 322 -12.13 24.30 2.21
N MET A 323 -12.56 25.26 1.41
CA MET A 323 -12.27 26.68 1.60
C MET A 323 -13.55 27.40 1.99
N GLU A 324 -13.63 27.84 3.24
CA GLU A 324 -14.81 28.52 3.80
C GLU A 324 -15.17 29.78 3.03
N GLU A 325 -14.18 30.63 2.72
CA GLU A 325 -14.38 31.89 1.98
C GLU A 325 -14.99 31.69 0.58
N TRP A 326 -14.72 30.53 -0.04
CA TRP A 326 -15.23 30.21 -1.38
C TRP A 326 -16.46 29.33 -1.33
N GLU A 327 -16.85 28.82 -0.16
CA GLU A 327 -17.88 27.79 0.03
C GLU A 327 -17.73 26.63 -0.97
N SER A 328 -16.48 26.22 -1.20
CA SER A 328 -16.10 25.30 -2.28
C SER A 328 -15.02 24.32 -1.81
N ILE A 329 -14.98 23.16 -2.43
CA ILE A 329 -13.86 22.22 -2.31
C ILE A 329 -12.85 22.55 -3.40
N CYS A 330 -11.60 22.69 -3.00
CA CYS A 330 -10.43 22.71 -3.86
C CYS A 330 -9.78 21.33 -3.85
N PHE A 331 -9.91 20.62 -4.97
CA PHE A 331 -9.13 19.42 -5.24
C PHE A 331 -7.75 19.83 -5.74
N MET A 332 -6.75 19.73 -4.87
CA MET A 332 -5.34 19.93 -5.23
C MET A 332 -4.75 18.58 -5.62
N GLY A 333 -4.69 18.33 -6.92
CA GLY A 333 -4.21 17.06 -7.44
C GLY A 333 -3.17 17.20 -8.53
N ILE A 334 -2.54 16.07 -8.84
CA ILE A 334 -1.53 15.92 -9.88
C ILE A 334 -1.93 14.72 -10.75
N PRO A 335 -1.66 14.74 -12.07
CA PRO A 335 -2.00 13.63 -12.92
C PRO A 335 -1.05 12.46 -12.69
N VAL A 336 -1.61 11.26 -12.56
CA VAL A 336 -0.87 10.02 -12.41
C VAL A 336 -0.51 9.50 -13.79
N MET A 337 0.77 9.66 -14.16
CA MET A 337 1.31 9.26 -15.46
C MET A 337 2.33 8.14 -15.29
N ALA A 338 2.14 7.03 -16.00
CA ALA A 338 3.08 5.91 -15.96
C ALA A 338 4.29 6.13 -16.87
N ASN A 339 4.09 6.80 -18.01
CA ASN A 339 5.12 6.97 -19.03
C ASN A 339 4.83 8.18 -19.95
N LEU A 340 5.84 8.58 -20.73
CA LEU A 340 5.72 9.67 -21.71
C LEU A 340 4.69 9.40 -22.82
N ARG A 341 4.38 8.13 -23.12
CA ARG A 341 3.37 7.79 -24.14
C ARG A 341 1.96 8.17 -23.67
N GLN A 342 1.66 7.96 -22.38
CA GLN A 342 0.40 8.37 -21.78
C GLN A 342 0.23 9.88 -21.79
N MET A 343 1.31 10.64 -21.52
CA MET A 343 1.29 12.10 -21.62
C MET A 343 0.89 12.56 -23.02
N TYR A 344 1.53 12.01 -24.05
CA TYR A 344 1.19 12.32 -25.44
C TYR A 344 -0.28 12.02 -25.78
N LYS A 345 -0.78 10.85 -25.37
CA LYS A 345 -2.17 10.43 -25.62
C LYS A 345 -3.23 11.24 -24.87
N THR A 346 -2.86 11.82 -23.73
CA THR A 346 -3.76 12.68 -22.94
C THR A 346 -3.63 14.15 -23.33
N GLY A 347 -2.77 14.49 -24.29
CA GLY A 347 -2.53 15.86 -24.72
C GLY A 347 -1.73 16.71 -23.72
N LEU A 348 -1.06 16.06 -22.76
CA LEU A 348 -0.26 16.73 -21.73
C LEU A 348 1.22 16.77 -22.10
N PHE A 349 1.87 17.87 -21.78
CA PHE A 349 3.30 18.08 -21.98
C PHE A 349 4.03 18.23 -20.65
N ILE A 350 5.35 17.99 -20.65
CA ILE A 350 6.20 18.14 -19.46
C ILE A 350 6.13 19.55 -18.87
N ASN A 351 5.93 20.56 -19.71
CA ASN A 351 5.84 21.96 -19.30
C ASN A 351 4.51 22.30 -18.60
N ASP A 352 3.49 21.45 -18.71
CA ASP A 352 2.22 21.64 -18.00
C ASP A 352 2.32 21.25 -16.51
N PHE A 353 3.41 20.57 -16.12
CA PHE A 353 3.70 20.22 -14.74
C PHE A 353 4.47 21.32 -14.02
N ALA A 354 4.11 21.57 -12.77
CA ALA A 354 4.79 22.54 -11.93
C ALA A 354 6.20 22.07 -11.55
N LEU A 355 7.17 23.00 -11.49
CA LEU A 355 8.57 22.68 -11.16
C LEU A 355 8.80 22.30 -9.69
N HIS A 356 7.92 22.73 -8.80
CA HIS A 356 8.00 22.40 -7.37
C HIS A 356 7.35 21.05 -7.06
N ASP A 357 6.73 20.41 -8.06
CA ASP A 357 6.15 19.09 -7.94
C ASP A 357 7.10 18.02 -8.49
N SER A 358 7.13 16.87 -7.83
CA SER A 358 7.96 15.71 -8.16
C SER A 358 7.42 14.88 -9.33
N SER A 359 6.18 15.11 -9.76
CA SER A 359 5.54 14.36 -10.85
C SER A 359 6.31 14.42 -12.16
N ARG A 360 6.89 15.59 -12.50
CA ARG A 360 7.76 15.76 -13.68
C ARG A 360 8.97 14.82 -13.62
N ASP A 361 9.67 14.82 -12.49
CA ASP A 361 10.85 13.98 -12.28
C ASP A 361 10.48 12.51 -12.24
N LEU A 362 9.32 12.16 -11.68
CA LEU A 362 8.82 10.79 -11.64
C LEU A 362 8.58 10.22 -13.05
N VAL A 363 7.97 10.99 -13.95
CA VAL A 363 7.75 10.52 -15.33
C VAL A 363 9.07 10.35 -16.08
N LEU A 364 10.02 11.25 -15.88
CA LEU A 364 11.34 11.13 -16.49
C LEU A 364 12.12 9.93 -15.92
N ALA A 365 12.12 9.76 -14.61
CA ALA A 365 12.77 8.66 -13.92
C ALA A 365 12.18 7.30 -14.33
N SER A 366 10.87 7.19 -14.52
CA SER A 366 10.25 5.92 -14.95
C SER A 366 10.76 5.49 -16.33
N THR A 367 10.95 6.43 -17.25
CA THR A 367 11.53 6.14 -18.57
C THR A 367 13.00 5.78 -18.50
N GLN A 368 13.76 6.41 -17.60
CA GLN A 368 15.17 6.06 -17.36
C GLN A 368 15.29 4.64 -16.79
N GLN A 369 14.52 4.31 -15.76
CA GLN A 369 14.51 2.98 -15.14
C GLN A 369 14.11 1.89 -16.15
N ALA A 370 13.13 2.16 -17.01
CA ALA A 370 12.74 1.22 -18.06
C ALA A 370 13.86 0.98 -19.08
N ALA A 371 14.63 2.02 -19.43
CA ALA A 371 15.79 1.90 -20.32
C ALA A 371 16.94 1.14 -19.65
N GLU A 372 17.26 1.45 -18.39
CA GLU A 372 18.29 0.74 -17.61
C GLU A 372 17.94 -0.74 -17.44
N LEU A 373 16.68 -1.06 -17.10
CA LEU A 373 16.22 -2.43 -16.96
C LEU A 373 16.35 -3.21 -18.28
N LYS A 374 16.03 -2.58 -19.42
CA LYS A 374 16.21 -3.19 -20.74
C LYS A 374 17.67 -3.50 -21.03
N LEU A 375 18.58 -2.57 -20.72
CA LEU A 375 20.02 -2.79 -20.88
C LEU A 375 20.53 -3.93 -19.99
N LEU A 376 20.07 -4.02 -18.74
CA LEU A 376 20.41 -5.12 -17.84
C LEU A 376 19.89 -6.48 -18.36
N LEU A 377 18.67 -6.51 -18.90
CA LEU A 377 18.10 -7.72 -19.51
C LEU A 377 18.94 -8.21 -20.70
N ASP A 378 19.34 -7.29 -21.58
CA ASP A 378 20.19 -7.60 -22.74
C ASP A 378 21.56 -8.14 -22.29
N GLN A 379 22.15 -7.56 -21.24
CA GLN A 379 23.41 -8.04 -20.65
C GLN A 379 23.27 -9.45 -20.04
N GLU A 380 22.18 -9.72 -19.32
CA GLU A 380 21.91 -11.04 -18.75
C GLU A 380 21.71 -12.09 -19.85
N SER A 381 21.02 -11.74 -20.93
CA SER A 381 20.89 -12.62 -22.10
C SER A 381 22.26 -12.97 -22.70
N GLN A 382 23.12 -11.96 -22.92
CA GLN A 382 24.47 -12.17 -23.46
C GLN A 382 25.36 -13.01 -22.52
N LYS A 383 25.30 -12.78 -21.20
CA LYS A 383 26.02 -13.60 -20.22
C LYS A 383 25.52 -15.05 -20.23
N SER A 384 24.21 -15.26 -20.35
CA SER A 384 23.60 -16.59 -20.44
C SER A 384 24.09 -17.34 -21.67
N GLU A 385 24.16 -16.68 -22.83
CA GLU A 385 24.71 -17.25 -24.06
C GLU A 385 26.18 -17.64 -23.92
N LYS A 386 27.03 -16.72 -23.44
CA LYS A 386 28.45 -17.00 -23.18
C LYS A 386 28.65 -18.13 -22.17
N MET A 387 27.81 -18.21 -21.15
CA MET A 387 27.85 -19.29 -20.17
C MET A 387 27.49 -20.63 -20.81
N LYS A 388 26.46 -20.67 -21.68
CA LYS A 388 26.11 -21.89 -22.43
C LYS A 388 27.24 -22.37 -23.33
N GLU A 389 27.90 -21.45 -24.04
CA GLU A 389 29.07 -21.75 -24.87
C GLU A 389 30.24 -22.29 -24.03
N SER A 390 30.57 -21.63 -22.91
CA SER A 390 31.60 -22.08 -21.98
C SER A 390 31.30 -23.47 -21.41
N MET A 391 30.05 -23.74 -21.03
CA MET A 391 29.61 -25.07 -20.59
C MET A 391 29.74 -26.14 -21.67
N ALA A 392 29.47 -25.79 -22.93
CA ALA A 392 29.63 -26.71 -24.06
C ALA A 392 31.11 -27.05 -24.28
N SER A 393 32.00 -26.05 -24.27
CA SER A 393 33.44 -26.22 -24.36
C SER A 393 33.99 -27.05 -23.19
N LEU A 394 33.55 -26.78 -21.95
CA LEU A 394 33.94 -27.56 -20.77
C LEU A 394 33.52 -29.04 -20.91
N ARG A 395 32.31 -29.31 -21.41
CA ARG A 395 31.85 -30.68 -21.69
C ARG A 395 32.71 -31.36 -22.74
N GLN A 396 33.12 -30.64 -23.77
CA GLN A 396 34.01 -31.17 -24.81
C GLN A 396 35.39 -31.51 -24.26
N GLU A 397 35.99 -30.61 -23.48
CA GLU A 397 37.29 -30.85 -22.82
C GLU A 397 37.20 -32.01 -21.83
N ARG A 398 36.15 -32.07 -21.00
CA ARG A 398 35.93 -33.20 -20.09
C ARG A 398 35.85 -34.53 -20.85
N LYS A 399 35.16 -34.56 -22.00
CA LYS A 399 35.09 -35.75 -22.86
C LYS A 399 36.44 -36.13 -23.45
N ARG A 400 37.27 -35.13 -23.84
CA ARG A 400 38.65 -35.36 -24.30
C ARG A 400 39.52 -35.94 -23.19
N THR A 401 39.46 -35.35 -21.98
CA THR A 401 40.18 -35.87 -20.81
C THR A 401 39.74 -37.28 -20.45
N ASP A 402 38.44 -37.56 -20.44
CA ASP A 402 37.91 -38.90 -20.17
C ASP A 402 38.43 -39.90 -21.22
N ASN A 403 38.39 -39.56 -22.52
CA ASN A 403 38.92 -40.42 -23.58
C ASN A 403 40.42 -40.69 -23.44
N LEU A 404 41.23 -39.69 -23.11
CA LEU A 404 42.67 -39.86 -22.90
C LEU A 404 42.96 -40.75 -21.69
N LEU A 405 42.22 -40.57 -20.59
CA LEU A 405 42.38 -41.39 -19.39
C LEU A 405 42.08 -42.87 -19.68
N TYR A 406 41.01 -43.16 -20.43
CA TYR A 406 40.64 -44.53 -20.82
C TYR A 406 41.54 -45.14 -21.90
N GLN A 407 42.37 -44.35 -22.61
CA GLN A 407 43.40 -44.87 -23.51
C GLN A 407 44.64 -45.35 -22.73
N LEU A 408 44.92 -44.74 -21.58
CA LEU A 408 46.10 -45.05 -20.76
C LEU A 408 45.84 -46.10 -19.69
N LEU A 409 44.60 -46.21 -19.20
CA LEU A 409 44.22 -47.08 -18.09
C LEU A 409 42.95 -47.88 -18.42
N PRO A 410 42.82 -49.14 -17.96
CA PRO A 410 41.56 -49.87 -18.00
C PRO A 410 40.43 -49.07 -17.34
N LYS A 411 39.22 -49.15 -17.90
CA LYS A 411 38.04 -48.36 -17.45
C LYS A 411 37.77 -48.47 -15.94
N THR A 412 37.97 -49.65 -15.38
CA THR A 412 37.76 -49.93 -13.95
C THR A 412 38.70 -49.12 -13.06
N VAL A 413 39.99 -49.08 -13.40
CA VAL A 413 41.02 -48.34 -12.64
C VAL A 413 40.83 -46.83 -12.80
N ALA A 414 40.49 -46.36 -14.00
CA ALA A 414 40.25 -44.94 -14.28
C ALA A 414 39.04 -44.38 -13.50
N GLU A 415 37.96 -45.16 -13.37
CA GLU A 415 36.78 -44.75 -12.60
C GLU A 415 37.03 -44.70 -11.09
N GLN A 416 37.83 -45.62 -10.55
CA GLN A 416 38.24 -45.64 -9.14
C GLN A 416 39.09 -44.40 -8.80
N LEU A 417 40.12 -44.10 -9.62
CA LEU A 417 40.95 -42.89 -9.45
C LEU A 417 40.12 -41.60 -9.52
N ARG A 418 39.10 -41.56 -10.40
CA ARG A 418 38.19 -40.41 -10.54
C ARG A 418 37.29 -40.20 -9.32
N ARG A 419 37.00 -41.25 -8.55
CA ARG A 419 36.28 -41.16 -7.27
C ARG A 419 37.18 -40.71 -6.11
N GLY A 420 38.47 -40.48 -6.37
CA GLY A 420 39.46 -40.07 -5.38
C GLY A 420 40.09 -41.25 -4.62
N GLU A 421 39.91 -42.47 -5.10
CA GLU A 421 40.52 -43.67 -4.50
C GLU A 421 42.03 -43.69 -4.83
N SER A 422 42.85 -44.17 -3.88
CA SER A 422 44.31 -44.22 -4.06
C SER A 422 44.71 -45.23 -5.12
N ALA A 423 45.64 -44.88 -6.01
CA ALA A 423 46.14 -45.75 -7.08
C ALA A 423 46.66 -47.11 -6.58
N VAL A 424 47.12 -47.18 -5.33
CA VAL A 424 47.64 -48.41 -4.71
C VAL A 424 46.51 -49.39 -4.37
N ALA A 425 45.31 -48.89 -4.06
CA ALA A 425 44.15 -49.72 -3.75
C ALA A 425 43.52 -50.37 -5.00
N SER A 426 43.78 -49.81 -6.18
CA SER A 426 43.29 -50.31 -7.47
C SER A 426 44.14 -51.46 -8.06
N CYS A 427 45.31 -51.73 -7.47
CA CYS A 427 46.20 -52.81 -7.91
C CYS A 427 45.87 -54.11 -7.17
N GLU A 428 45.17 -55.04 -7.83
CA GLU A 428 45.07 -56.41 -7.32
C GLU A 428 46.39 -57.14 -7.57
N VAL A 429 47.06 -57.59 -6.50
CA VAL A 429 48.22 -58.48 -6.61
C VAL A 429 47.68 -59.86 -6.99
N PRO A 430 48.06 -60.44 -8.14
CA PRO A 430 47.60 -61.78 -8.50
C PRO A 430 48.26 -62.78 -7.55
N TYR A 431 47.50 -63.31 -6.60
CA TYR A 431 47.88 -64.54 -5.90
C TYR A 431 47.72 -65.70 -6.89
N ASN A 432 48.84 -66.10 -7.49
CA ASN A 432 48.95 -67.30 -8.32
C ASN A 432 48.74 -68.56 -7.47
N PHE A 433 47.89 -69.45 -8.01
CA PHE A 433 47.83 -70.91 -7.95
C PHE A 433 48.05 -71.65 -6.63
#